data_AF-A0A534BHU5-F1
#
_entry.id   AF-A0A534BHU5-F1
#
_cell.length_a   1.000
_cell.length_b   1.000
_cell.length_c   1.000
_cell.angle_alpha   90.00
_cell.angle_beta   90.00
_cell.angle_gamma   90.00
#
_symmetry.space_group_name_H-M   'P 1'
#
loop_
_entity.id
_entity.type
_entity.pdbx_description
1 polymer ?
#
loop_
_entity_poly.entity_id
_entity_poly.type
_entity_poly.pdbx_seq_one_letter_code
_entity_poly.pdbx_strand_id
1 'polypeptide(L)'
;MRRTAGAATLIWVLLVLVGVVVVARATYVADLSAFLPRTPSPQQRLLIEQLREGPAAHLMIVALQGADARTRARASTQLARLLASDPAFVAVNNGDAARLARDREFLFRHRYLLSADVTRQRFTAEGLRAAISDSLDRLASPEGLLVKPLFARDPTGELLGIIDSLGPGQAPHTTEGVWSSPDGTR
;
A
#
# COMPACT_ATOMS: atom_id res chain seq x y z
N MET A 1 -57.47 -41.69 -1.12
CA MET A 1 -56.48 -41.21 -0.12
C MET A 1 -55.00 -41.45 -0.50
N ARG A 2 -54.63 -42.42 -1.37
CA ARG A 2 -53.22 -42.65 -1.79
C ARG A 2 -52.64 -41.64 -2.81
N ARG A 3 -53.46 -41.05 -3.68
CA ARG A 3 -53.00 -40.11 -4.74
C ARG A 3 -52.55 -38.75 -4.19
N THR A 4 -53.19 -38.28 -3.11
CA THR A 4 -52.85 -37.00 -2.46
C THR A 4 -51.54 -37.08 -1.68
N ALA A 5 -51.23 -38.24 -1.08
CA ALA A 5 -49.97 -38.48 -0.39
C ALA A 5 -48.77 -38.44 -1.34
N GLY A 6 -48.88 -39.08 -2.53
CA GLY A 6 -47.82 -39.03 -3.54
C GLY A 6 -47.57 -37.62 -4.10
N ALA A 7 -48.64 -36.84 -4.30
CA ALA A 7 -48.51 -35.45 -4.73
C ALA A 7 -47.83 -34.59 -3.66
N ALA A 8 -48.17 -34.77 -2.38
CA ALA A 8 -47.55 -34.06 -1.27
C ALA A 8 -46.05 -34.39 -1.15
N THR A 9 -45.67 -35.66 -1.27
CA THR A 9 -44.25 -36.06 -1.25
C THR A 9 -43.48 -35.49 -2.43
N LEU A 10 -44.07 -35.49 -3.64
CA LEU A 10 -43.41 -34.96 -4.83
C LEU A 10 -43.22 -33.44 -4.76
N ILE A 11 -44.22 -32.72 -4.25
CA ILE A 11 -44.11 -31.28 -3.96
C ILE A 11 -43.02 -31.02 -2.92
N TRP A 12 -42.97 -31.80 -1.85
CA TRP A 12 -41.93 -31.67 -0.82
C TRP A 12 -40.53 -31.89 -1.40
N VAL A 13 -40.32 -32.94 -2.19
CA VAL A 13 -39.04 -33.20 -2.87
C VAL A 13 -38.68 -32.05 -3.81
N LEU A 14 -39.66 -31.52 -4.56
CA LEU A 14 -39.44 -30.37 -5.45
C LEU A 14 -39.00 -29.13 -4.66
N LEU A 15 -39.64 -28.84 -3.53
CA LEU A 15 -39.28 -27.71 -2.66
C LEU A 15 -37.88 -27.88 -2.05
N VAL A 16 -37.53 -29.10 -1.63
CA VAL A 16 -36.17 -29.41 -1.16
C VAL A 16 -35.15 -29.21 -2.28
N LEU A 17 -35.44 -29.68 -3.49
CA LEU A 17 -34.57 -29.51 -4.65
C LEU A 17 -34.36 -28.02 -4.99
N VAL A 18 -35.44 -27.23 -4.97
CA VAL A 18 -35.37 -25.78 -5.14
C VAL A 18 -34.51 -25.15 -4.05
N GLY A 19 -34.67 -25.56 -2.79
CA GLY A 19 -33.82 -25.11 -1.68
C GLY A 19 -32.34 -25.41 -1.89
N VAL A 20 -32.01 -26.63 -2.34
CA VAL A 20 -30.64 -27.02 -2.69
C VAL A 20 -30.08 -26.17 -3.81
N VAL A 21 -30.86 -25.90 -4.87
CA VAL A 21 -30.44 -25.04 -5.98
C VAL A 21 -30.19 -23.62 -5.51
N VAL A 22 -31.04 -23.07 -4.65
CA VAL A 22 -30.86 -21.72 -4.08
C VAL A 22 -29.58 -21.64 -3.26
N VAL A 23 -29.34 -22.61 -2.37
CA VAL A 23 -28.12 -22.66 -1.54
C VAL A 23 -26.87 -22.84 -2.40
N ALA A 24 -26.90 -23.72 -3.40
CA ALA A 24 -25.77 -23.96 -4.29
C ALA A 24 -25.45 -22.77 -5.21
N ARG A 25 -26.44 -21.91 -5.51
CA ARG A 25 -26.29 -20.70 -6.33
C ARG A 25 -26.11 -19.42 -5.49
N ALA A 26 -26.23 -19.51 -4.17
CA ALA A 26 -26.13 -18.35 -3.30
C ALA A 26 -24.70 -17.84 -3.25
N THR A 27 -24.52 -16.55 -3.45
CA THR A 27 -23.25 -15.86 -3.24
C THR A 27 -23.18 -15.41 -1.79
N TYR A 28 -22.31 -16.08 -1.01
CA TYR A 28 -22.07 -15.72 0.37
C TYR A 28 -21.04 -14.60 0.42
N VAL A 29 -21.52 -13.39 0.69
CA VAL A 29 -20.67 -12.21 0.86
C VAL A 29 -20.37 -12.06 2.35
N ALA A 30 -19.11 -12.26 2.73
CA ALA A 30 -18.62 -12.07 4.10
C ALA A 30 -17.85 -10.74 4.27
N ASP A 31 -17.94 -9.85 3.28
CA ASP A 31 -17.31 -8.54 3.35
C ASP A 31 -18.22 -7.52 4.06
N LEU A 32 -17.66 -6.39 4.48
CA LEU A 32 -18.41 -5.32 5.14
C LEU A 32 -19.37 -4.58 4.20
N SER A 33 -19.43 -4.94 2.92
CA SER A 33 -20.21 -4.20 1.93
C SER A 33 -21.72 -4.31 2.12
N ALA A 34 -22.17 -5.37 2.81
CA ALA A 34 -23.56 -5.53 3.19
C ALA A 34 -24.04 -4.38 4.09
N PHE A 35 -23.11 -3.69 4.77
CA PHE A 35 -23.36 -2.53 5.61
C PHE A 35 -23.21 -1.19 4.87
N LEU A 36 -22.83 -1.21 3.59
CA LEU A 36 -22.69 0.01 2.80
C LEU A 36 -24.04 0.43 2.18
N PRO A 37 -24.31 1.75 2.08
CA PRO A 37 -25.56 2.24 1.51
C PRO A 37 -25.70 1.83 0.05
N ARG A 38 -26.87 1.29 -0.32
CA ARG A 38 -27.16 0.80 -1.68
C ARG A 38 -27.14 1.90 -2.76
N THR A 39 -27.32 3.15 -2.36
CA THR A 39 -27.31 4.33 -3.24
C THR A 39 -26.36 5.41 -2.68
N PRO A 40 -25.05 5.27 -2.88
CA PRO A 40 -24.08 6.25 -2.42
C PRO A 40 -24.09 7.52 -3.29
N SER A 41 -23.76 8.66 -2.70
CA SER A 41 -23.45 9.87 -3.48
C SER A 41 -22.17 9.65 -4.32
N PRO A 42 -21.90 10.46 -5.37
CA PRO A 42 -20.72 10.28 -6.22
C PRO A 42 -19.39 10.28 -5.44
N GLN A 43 -19.27 11.11 -4.40
CA GLN A 43 -18.10 11.20 -3.53
C GLN A 43 -17.98 9.97 -2.62
N GLN A 44 -19.10 9.50 -2.07
CA GLN A 44 -19.13 8.29 -1.24
C GLN A 44 -18.84 7.03 -2.04
N ARG A 45 -19.26 6.97 -3.31
CA ARG A 45 -18.95 5.85 -4.20
C ARG A 45 -17.45 5.70 -4.39
N LEU A 46 -16.74 6.81 -4.61
CA LEU A 46 -15.29 6.80 -4.77
C LEU A 46 -14.58 6.29 -3.50
N LEU A 47 -15.01 6.72 -2.32
CA LEU A 47 -14.47 6.21 -1.04
C LEU A 47 -14.77 4.71 -0.86
N ILE A 48 -15.98 4.26 -1.19
CA ILE A 48 -16.37 2.85 -1.11
C ILE A 48 -15.56 1.99 -2.08
N GLU A 49 -15.33 2.47 -3.31
CA GLU A 49 -14.48 1.80 -4.30
C GLU A 49 -13.05 1.65 -3.75
N GLN A 50 -12.49 2.69 -3.13
CA GLN A 50 -11.18 2.64 -2.49
C GLN A 50 -11.13 1.68 -1.29
N LEU A 51 -12.24 1.51 -0.56
CA LEU A 51 -12.33 0.56 0.55
C LEU A 51 -12.56 -0.89 0.10
N ARG A 52 -13.18 -1.11 -1.06
CA ARG A 52 -13.42 -2.45 -1.63
C ARG A 52 -12.24 -2.96 -2.48
N GLU A 53 -11.74 -2.10 -3.36
CA GLU A 53 -10.77 -2.48 -4.39
C GLU A 53 -9.43 -1.76 -4.23
N GLY A 54 -9.36 -0.78 -3.34
CA GLY A 54 -8.12 -0.04 -3.12
C GLY A 54 -7.03 -0.88 -2.45
N PRO A 55 -5.76 -0.44 -2.56
CA PRO A 55 -4.61 -1.16 -2.02
C PRO A 55 -4.68 -1.37 -0.50
N ALA A 56 -5.44 -0.54 0.23
CA ALA A 56 -5.66 -0.69 1.66
C ALA A 56 -6.61 -1.86 2.01
N ALA A 57 -7.53 -2.23 1.10
CA ALA A 57 -8.50 -3.31 1.30
C ALA A 57 -7.84 -4.70 1.35
N HIS A 58 -6.67 -4.83 0.73
CA HIS A 58 -5.93 -6.09 0.58
C HIS A 58 -4.60 -6.09 1.35
N LEU A 59 -4.46 -5.21 2.35
CA LEU A 59 -3.26 -5.17 3.19
C LEU A 59 -3.27 -6.35 4.17
N MET A 60 -2.23 -7.18 4.11
CA MET A 60 -2.00 -8.22 5.12
C MET A 60 -0.79 -7.85 5.97
N ILE A 61 -0.97 -7.89 7.30
CA ILE A 61 0.12 -7.71 8.26
C ILE A 61 0.44 -9.08 8.85
N VAL A 62 1.69 -9.52 8.68
CA VAL A 62 2.18 -10.79 9.21
C VAL A 62 3.23 -10.49 10.28
N ALA A 63 3.00 -10.99 11.49
CA ALA A 63 3.93 -10.86 12.62
C ALA A 63 4.52 -12.24 12.97
N LEU A 64 5.83 -12.30 13.17
CA LEU A 64 6.52 -13.53 13.56
C LEU A 64 6.88 -13.45 15.04
N GLN A 65 6.55 -14.48 15.82
CA GLN A 65 6.79 -14.48 17.27
C GLN A 65 7.70 -15.63 17.68
N GLY A 66 8.45 -15.40 18.78
CA GLY A 66 9.41 -16.36 19.31
C GLY A 66 10.82 -16.22 18.70
N ALA A 67 11.70 -17.14 19.12
CA ALA A 67 13.14 -17.13 18.83
C ALA A 67 13.87 -15.81 19.23
N ASP A 68 15.19 -15.80 19.10
CA ASP A 68 15.97 -14.57 19.22
C ASP A 68 15.78 -13.65 18.00
N ALA A 69 16.13 -12.37 18.15
CA ALA A 69 15.92 -11.35 17.12
C ALA A 69 16.59 -11.69 15.78
N ARG A 70 17.78 -12.29 15.80
CA ARG A 70 18.53 -12.61 14.58
C ARG A 70 17.89 -13.77 13.82
N THR A 71 17.46 -14.81 14.53
CA THR A 71 16.75 -15.93 13.92
C THR A 71 15.41 -15.48 13.34
N ARG A 72 14.65 -14.66 14.08
CA ARG A 72 13.39 -14.09 13.60
C ARG A 72 13.59 -13.20 12.37
N ALA A 73 14.60 -12.34 12.36
CA ALA A 73 14.89 -11.49 11.20
C ALA A 73 15.20 -12.31 9.95
N ARG A 74 16.02 -13.36 10.06
CA ARG A 74 16.30 -14.28 8.94
C ARG A 74 15.04 -14.95 8.40
N ALA A 75 14.18 -15.45 9.28
CA ALA A 75 12.91 -16.06 8.89
C ALA A 75 11.98 -15.04 8.22
N SER A 76 11.90 -13.82 8.77
CA SER A 76 11.13 -12.70 8.21
C SER A 76 11.61 -12.32 6.79
N THR A 77 12.92 -12.18 6.60
CA THR A 77 13.50 -11.90 5.27
C THR A 77 13.28 -13.04 4.28
N GLN A 78 13.31 -14.31 4.72
CA GLN A 78 13.05 -15.45 3.85
C GLN A 78 11.57 -15.50 3.44
N LEU A 79 10.65 -15.33 4.39
CA LEU A 79 9.22 -15.27 4.12
C LEU A 79 8.89 -14.14 3.15
N ALA A 80 9.44 -12.94 3.38
CA ALA A 80 9.23 -11.79 2.50
C ALA A 80 9.69 -12.07 1.06
N ARG A 81 10.81 -12.78 0.88
CA ARG A 81 11.31 -13.18 -0.45
C ARG A 81 10.42 -14.20 -1.13
N LEU A 82 9.90 -15.18 -0.38
CA LEU A 82 8.97 -16.18 -0.93
C LEU A 82 7.66 -15.51 -1.39
N LEU A 83 7.07 -14.67 -0.55
CA LEU A 83 5.85 -13.93 -0.89
C LEU A 83 6.07 -13.01 -2.09
N ALA A 84 7.21 -12.32 -2.17
CA ALA A 84 7.52 -11.45 -3.30
C ALA A 84 7.71 -12.19 -4.64
N SER A 85 7.89 -13.51 -4.63
CA SER A 85 7.99 -14.34 -5.84
C SER A 85 6.63 -14.86 -6.32
N ASP A 86 5.59 -14.74 -5.50
CA ASP A 86 4.24 -15.20 -5.81
C ASP A 86 3.44 -14.06 -6.49
N PRO A 87 2.86 -14.30 -7.68
CA PRO A 87 2.09 -13.28 -8.41
C PRO A 87 0.84 -12.78 -7.67
N ALA A 88 0.38 -13.47 -6.63
CA ALA A 88 -0.73 -13.01 -5.79
C ALA A 88 -0.35 -11.76 -4.95
N PHE A 89 0.94 -11.49 -4.74
CA PHE A 89 1.42 -10.36 -3.95
C PHE A 89 2.04 -9.29 -4.85
N VAL A 90 1.33 -8.17 -5.01
CA VAL A 90 1.81 -7.01 -5.80
C VAL A 90 3.01 -6.33 -5.12
N ALA A 91 3.02 -6.28 -3.80
CA ALA A 91 4.11 -5.69 -3.02
C ALA A 91 4.27 -6.41 -1.68
N VAL A 92 5.53 -6.59 -1.27
CA VAL A 92 5.91 -7.10 0.05
C VAL A 92 6.95 -6.17 0.63
N ASN A 93 6.68 -5.63 1.81
CA ASN A 93 7.54 -4.68 2.50
C ASN A 93 7.93 -5.22 3.88
N ASN A 94 9.23 -5.17 4.18
CA ASN A 94 9.80 -5.69 5.42
C ASN A 94 11.06 -4.91 5.86
N GLY A 95 11.15 -3.64 5.50
CA GLY A 95 12.33 -2.81 5.79
C GLY A 95 13.57 -3.09 4.95
N ASP A 96 13.45 -3.81 3.83
CA ASP A 96 14.56 -4.08 2.92
C ASP A 96 15.17 -2.79 2.36
N ALA A 97 16.41 -2.50 2.78
CA ALA A 97 17.17 -1.35 2.34
C ALA A 97 17.40 -1.31 0.81
N ALA A 98 17.50 -2.47 0.15
CA ALA A 98 17.65 -2.54 -1.29
C ALA A 98 16.38 -2.09 -2.01
N ARG A 99 15.20 -2.40 -1.46
CA ARG A 99 13.93 -1.89 -1.98
C ARG A 99 13.81 -0.39 -1.79
N LEU A 100 14.12 0.11 -0.60
CA LEU A 100 14.13 1.56 -0.34
C LEU A 100 15.07 2.32 -1.28
N ALA A 101 16.25 1.75 -1.58
CA ALA A 101 17.18 2.33 -2.54
C ALA A 101 16.60 2.38 -3.97
N ARG A 102 15.87 1.33 -4.41
CA ARG A 102 15.19 1.31 -5.71
C ARG A 102 14.07 2.35 -5.77
N ASP A 103 13.27 2.47 -4.72
CA ASP A 103 12.17 3.44 -4.66
C ASP A 103 12.72 4.87 -4.70
N ARG A 104 13.78 5.16 -3.94
CA ARG A 104 14.48 6.45 -3.99
C ARG A 104 15.04 6.75 -5.39
N GLU A 105 15.66 5.78 -6.03
CA GLU A 105 16.20 5.92 -7.38
C GLU A 105 15.08 6.17 -8.42
N PHE A 106 13.94 5.50 -8.26
CA PHE A 106 12.78 5.73 -9.11
C PHE A 106 12.24 7.17 -8.97
N LEU A 107 12.07 7.65 -7.74
CA LEU A 107 11.64 9.02 -7.48
C LEU A 107 12.64 10.03 -8.04
N PHE A 108 13.94 9.81 -7.80
CA PHE A 108 14.99 10.67 -8.31
C PHE A 108 14.99 10.79 -9.84
N ARG A 109 14.79 9.66 -10.53
CA ARG A 109 14.74 9.61 -12.00
C ARG A 109 13.53 10.34 -12.58
N HIS A 110 12.38 10.27 -11.90
CA HIS A 110 11.12 10.86 -12.38
C HIS A 110 10.76 12.17 -11.66
N ARG A 111 11.69 12.78 -10.92
CA ARG A 111 11.41 13.92 -10.04
C ARG A 111 10.69 15.08 -10.73
N TYR A 112 11.03 15.39 -11.99
CA TYR A 112 10.38 16.48 -12.73
C TYR A 112 8.97 16.15 -13.21
N LEU A 113 8.59 14.87 -13.26
CA LEU A 113 7.23 14.45 -13.58
C LEU A 113 6.36 14.32 -12.33
N LEU A 114 7.00 14.03 -11.19
CA LEU A 114 6.32 13.76 -9.92
C LEU A 114 6.22 14.99 -9.01
N SER A 115 7.15 15.94 -9.13
CA SER A 115 7.14 17.15 -8.31
C SER A 115 5.97 18.06 -8.69
N ALA A 116 5.23 18.50 -7.66
CA ALA A 116 4.16 19.47 -7.82
C ALA A 116 4.68 20.88 -8.16
N ASP A 117 5.96 21.16 -7.89
CA ASP A 117 6.58 22.48 -8.09
C ASP A 117 7.00 22.73 -9.55
N VAL A 118 6.90 21.69 -10.39
CA VAL A 118 7.26 21.74 -11.81
C VAL A 118 6.19 22.47 -12.60
N THR A 119 6.40 23.77 -12.74
CA THR A 119 5.56 24.69 -13.54
C THR A 119 6.37 25.33 -14.65
N ARG A 120 5.70 25.92 -15.65
CA ARG A 120 6.41 26.68 -16.71
C ARG A 120 7.27 27.80 -16.14
N GLN A 121 6.82 28.45 -15.08
CA GLN A 121 7.54 29.53 -14.39
C GLN A 121 8.82 29.03 -13.72
N ARG A 122 8.79 27.82 -13.14
CA ARG A 122 9.94 27.17 -12.50
C ARG A 122 11.13 27.01 -13.46
N PHE A 123 10.85 26.77 -14.75
CA PHE A 123 11.86 26.58 -15.79
C PHE A 123 12.20 27.85 -16.59
N THR A 124 11.85 29.02 -16.07
CA THR A 124 12.40 30.29 -16.57
C THR A 124 13.77 30.56 -15.95
N ALA A 125 14.55 31.48 -16.52
CA ALA A 125 15.85 31.85 -15.97
C ALA A 125 15.75 32.41 -14.53
N GLU A 126 14.66 33.12 -14.22
CA GLU A 126 14.38 33.64 -12.89
C GLU A 126 13.97 32.51 -11.94
N GLY A 127 13.06 31.64 -12.37
CA GLY A 127 12.59 30.49 -11.57
C GLY A 127 13.71 29.51 -11.23
N LEU A 128 14.60 29.20 -12.19
CA LEU A 128 15.75 28.35 -11.95
C LEU A 128 16.75 28.99 -11.00
N ARG A 129 16.98 30.30 -11.12
CA ARG A 129 17.86 31.03 -10.19
C ARG A 129 17.32 30.97 -8.77
N ALA A 130 16.02 31.19 -8.59
CA ALA A 130 15.38 31.08 -7.29
C ALA A 130 15.49 29.66 -6.71
N ALA A 131 15.14 28.63 -7.49
CA ALA A 131 15.20 27.23 -7.05
C ALA A 131 16.62 26.78 -6.64
N ILE A 132 17.64 27.22 -7.38
CA ILE A 132 19.03 26.91 -7.07
C ILE A 132 19.48 27.67 -5.83
N SER A 133 19.10 28.94 -5.66
CA SER A 133 19.38 29.70 -4.43
C SER A 133 18.76 29.04 -3.21
N ASP A 134 17.50 28.62 -3.28
CA ASP A 134 16.84 27.89 -2.18
C ASP A 134 17.59 26.59 -1.82
N SER A 135 18.08 25.88 -2.85
CA SER A 135 18.87 24.66 -2.67
C SER A 135 20.25 24.94 -2.04
N LEU A 136 20.86 26.09 -2.33
CA LEU A 136 22.09 26.55 -1.70
C LEU A 136 21.87 26.97 -0.24
N ASP A 137 20.76 27.62 0.07
CA ASP A 137 20.39 27.99 1.44
C ASP A 137 20.17 26.74 2.30
N ARG A 138 19.54 25.69 1.75
CA ARG A 138 19.45 24.37 2.40
C ARG A 138 20.82 23.72 2.60
N LEU A 139 21.76 23.92 1.69
CA LEU A 139 23.12 23.41 1.85
C LEU A 139 23.86 24.09 3.00
N ALA A 140 23.53 25.34 3.30
CA ALA A 140 24.07 26.09 4.43
C ALA A 140 23.38 25.77 5.78
N SER A 141 22.30 24.97 5.76
CA SER A 141 21.55 24.57 6.94
C SER A 141 22.11 23.28 7.59
N PRO A 142 21.62 22.87 8.78
CA PRO A 142 21.95 21.59 9.40
C PRO A 142 21.68 20.36 8.50
N GLU A 143 20.82 20.49 7.49
CA GLU A 143 20.48 19.45 6.52
C GLU A 143 21.52 19.32 5.40
N GLY A 144 22.48 20.25 5.31
CA GLY A 144 23.44 20.34 4.21
C GLY A 144 24.27 19.09 3.98
N LEU A 145 24.52 18.27 5.01
CA LEU A 145 25.20 16.97 4.88
C LEU A 145 24.41 15.96 4.03
N LEU A 146 23.06 16.01 4.08
CA LEU A 146 22.17 15.14 3.30
C LEU A 146 21.98 15.67 1.86
N VAL A 147 22.01 17.00 1.70
CA VAL A 147 21.76 17.66 0.40
C VAL A 147 23.02 17.69 -0.47
N LYS A 148 24.21 17.80 0.11
CA LYS A 148 25.48 17.92 -0.61
C LYS A 148 25.73 16.85 -1.70
N PRO A 149 25.45 15.55 -1.46
CA PRO A 149 25.61 14.53 -2.51
C PRO A 149 24.59 14.65 -3.64
N LEU A 150 23.43 15.25 -3.38
CA LEU A 150 22.30 15.34 -4.30
C LEU A 150 22.35 16.62 -5.15
N PHE A 151 22.87 17.73 -4.60
CA PHE A 151 22.86 19.04 -5.25
C PHE A 151 23.41 19.01 -6.69
N ALA A 152 24.52 18.32 -6.92
CA ALA A 152 25.12 18.23 -8.25
C ALA A 152 24.23 17.52 -9.28
N ARG A 153 23.28 16.70 -8.84
CA ARG A 153 22.39 15.90 -9.69
C ARG A 153 20.95 16.42 -9.70
N ASP A 154 20.55 17.17 -8.68
CA ASP A 154 19.25 17.82 -8.54
C ASP A 154 19.41 19.24 -7.93
N PRO A 155 19.92 20.20 -8.71
CA PRO A 155 20.17 21.56 -8.23
C PRO A 155 18.88 22.36 -7.96
N THR A 156 17.74 21.85 -8.44
CA THR A 156 16.41 22.42 -8.25
C THR A 156 15.71 21.89 -6.99
N GLY A 157 16.28 20.87 -6.33
CA GLY A 157 15.76 20.33 -5.07
C GLY A 157 14.42 19.58 -5.19
N GLU A 158 14.05 19.12 -6.37
CA GLU A 158 12.73 18.54 -6.64
C GLU A 158 12.52 17.19 -5.93
N LEU A 159 13.58 16.39 -5.74
CA LEU A 159 13.48 15.15 -4.95
C LEU A 159 13.12 15.47 -3.49
N LEU A 160 13.71 16.52 -2.91
CA LEU A 160 13.40 16.91 -1.53
C LEU A 160 11.99 17.45 -1.43
N GLY A 161 11.54 18.26 -2.41
CA GLY A 161 10.14 18.70 -2.47
C GLY A 161 9.15 17.53 -2.51
N ILE A 162 9.45 16.47 -3.28
CA ILE A 162 8.64 15.25 -3.29
C ILE A 162 8.63 14.57 -1.91
N ILE A 163 9.79 14.40 -1.28
CA ILE A 163 9.87 13.77 0.06
C ILE A 163 9.12 14.59 1.10
N ASP A 164 9.29 15.91 1.09
CA ASP A 164 8.59 16.84 1.99
C ASP A 164 7.07 16.73 1.80
N SER A 165 6.59 16.56 0.56
CA SER A 165 5.17 16.40 0.24
C SER A 165 4.56 15.07 0.68
N LEU A 166 5.36 14.00 0.76
CA LEU A 166 4.93 12.70 1.29
C LEU A 166 4.73 12.74 2.81
N GLY A 167 5.28 13.77 3.46
CA GLY A 167 5.22 13.99 4.90
C GLY A 167 6.18 13.09 5.69
N PRO A 168 6.37 13.37 6.99
CA PRO A 168 7.15 12.53 7.89
C PRO A 168 6.37 11.24 8.18
N GLY A 169 6.50 10.26 7.29
CA GLY A 169 6.03 8.90 7.56
C GLY A 169 6.82 8.33 8.74
N GLN A 170 6.13 7.88 9.80
CA GLN A 170 6.79 7.10 10.84
C GLN A 170 7.24 5.77 10.25
N ALA A 171 8.54 5.63 9.98
CA ALA A 171 9.10 4.37 9.57
C ALA A 171 8.93 3.35 10.72
N PRO A 172 8.50 2.11 10.43
CA PRO A 172 8.41 1.08 11.46
C PRO A 172 9.76 0.86 12.15
N HIS A 173 9.74 0.50 13.43
CA HIS A 173 10.94 0.15 14.17
C HIS A 173 11.67 -0.99 13.46
N THR A 174 13.00 -0.91 13.36
CA THR A 174 13.79 -1.94 12.68
C THR A 174 14.76 -2.60 13.64
N THR A 175 14.82 -3.93 13.60
CA THR A 175 15.74 -4.75 14.37
C THR A 175 16.40 -5.73 13.42
N GLU A 176 17.73 -5.84 13.43
CA GLU A 176 18.48 -6.72 12.50
C GLU A 176 18.17 -6.46 11.01
N GLY A 177 17.80 -5.22 10.66
CA GLY A 177 17.52 -4.82 9.28
C GLY A 177 16.15 -5.22 8.72
N VAL A 178 15.24 -5.72 9.56
CA VAL A 178 13.83 -5.97 9.21
C VAL A 178 12.90 -5.15 10.09
N TRP A 179 11.65 -4.96 9.65
CA TRP A 179 10.62 -4.36 10.50
C TRP A 179 10.33 -5.23 11.72
N SER A 180 10.10 -4.55 12.84
CA SER A 180 9.83 -5.16 14.15
C SER A 180 8.80 -4.34 14.91
N SER A 181 8.11 -4.97 15.84
CA SER A 181 7.25 -4.27 16.80
C SER A 181 8.06 -3.31 17.66
N PRO A 182 7.44 -2.26 18.24
CA PRO A 182 8.16 -1.28 19.08
C PRO A 182 8.89 -1.89 20.28
N ASP A 183 8.40 -3.02 20.80
CA ASP A 183 9.00 -3.79 21.89
C ASP A 183 10.03 -4.84 21.39
N GLY A 184 10.21 -4.95 20.07
CA GLY A 184 11.15 -5.86 19.43
C GLY A 184 10.79 -7.35 19.53
N THR A 185 9.62 -7.71 20.06
CA THR A 185 9.23 -9.10 20.29
C THR A 185 8.61 -9.78 19.06
N ARG A 186 8.25 -9.00 18.03
CA ARG A 186 7.55 -9.46 16.82
C ARG A 186 8.08 -8.80 15.55
#